data_AF-A0A1S9RL37-F1
#
_entry.id   AF-A0A1S9RL37-F1
#
_cell.length_a   1.000
_cell.length_b   1.000
_cell.length_c   1.000
_cell.angle_alpha   90.00
_cell.angle_beta   90.00
_cell.angle_gamma   90.00
#
_symmetry.space_group_name_H-M   'P 1'
#
loop_
_entity.id
_entity.type
_entity.pdbx_description
1 polymer ?
#
loop_
_entity_poly.entity_id
_entity_poly.type
_entity_poly.pdbx_seq_one_letter_code
_entity_poly.pdbx_strand_id
1 'polypeptide(L)'
;MPSHRRVRLLVVAIIAMLVLTFYYSGEASRIQNQKFYRSTLEAMRAKEEAKHTKLKEKTQDTIIKPGAGVAGAQVGSADIERPAVPMAKGTESKNEEMEEIPIAGRTKMTVPKFKGTQDSSLNTGGSDEKKIDEKVKEEETPEQLDAKSELNSILKRAPGTICAVLWLYGYASPDGRHQTLTRYACIVIIFSKSYCPHSKRAKNILLGHYDITPAPFVVELDQHPIGPALQQLLRENTGRGTVPNVLVNGKSIGGGDDVAALDQSDELASKLRELGGKWLSEVVHKTPESALSDAQSRDVQFRSTINSNPNFDPPDIDNSTPSANSTHAVKMRYIHSEERLPIPDNVKVHIRSRVVTVEGPRGKLVKDLSHIAVTFGLPEKDVISIELHHGARKGVATLRTVRTIINNLIIGVTRGFLYKMRYVYAHFPINVNIEKNAETGGTDIEIRNFLGEKYVRRVSARPGVDIITSPNVKDELQLSGNSLEDVSQSAADIQQICRVRNKDIRKFLDGLYVSERTNIIEE
;
A
#
# COMPACT_ATOMS: atom_id res chain seq x y z
N MET A 1 -49.93 -42.63 -8.29
CA MET A 1 -50.30 -41.45 -9.10
C MET A 1 -50.40 -40.22 -8.21
N PRO A 2 -49.72 -39.11 -8.50
CA PRO A 2 -49.82 -37.91 -7.66
C PRO A 2 -51.25 -37.33 -7.72
N SER A 3 -51.82 -37.01 -6.56
CA SER A 3 -53.18 -36.48 -6.43
C SER A 3 -53.40 -35.24 -7.30
N HIS A 4 -54.59 -35.09 -7.90
CA HIS A 4 -54.92 -33.99 -8.82
C HIS A 4 -54.56 -32.58 -8.30
N ARG A 5 -54.64 -32.33 -6.99
CA ARG A 5 -54.27 -31.04 -6.40
C ARG A 5 -52.76 -30.77 -6.47
N ARG A 6 -51.92 -31.79 -6.26
CA ARG A 6 -50.45 -31.69 -6.35
C ARG A 6 -49.98 -31.52 -7.80
N VAL A 7 -50.67 -32.17 -8.75
CA VAL A 7 -50.38 -32.01 -10.18
C VAL A 7 -50.68 -30.58 -10.64
N ARG A 8 -51.82 -29.99 -10.21
CA ARG A 8 -52.14 -28.59 -10.52
C ARG A 8 -51.12 -27.61 -9.92
N LEU A 9 -50.69 -27.83 -8.69
CA LEU A 9 -49.67 -27.00 -8.03
C LEU A 9 -48.32 -27.06 -8.75
N LEU A 10 -47.90 -28.25 -9.20
CA LEU A 10 -46.68 -28.41 -10.00
C LEU A 10 -46.78 -27.73 -11.37
N VAL A 11 -47.92 -27.86 -12.05
CA VAL A 11 -48.14 -27.19 -13.35
C VAL A 11 -48.09 -25.66 -13.20
N VAL A 12 -48.70 -25.11 -12.16
CA VAL A 12 -48.64 -23.66 -11.88
C VAL A 12 -47.21 -23.21 -11.56
N ALA A 13 -46.45 -23.98 -10.79
CA ALA A 13 -45.05 -23.68 -10.49
C ALA A 13 -44.16 -23.69 -11.74
N ILE A 14 -44.38 -24.65 -12.66
CA ILE A 14 -43.65 -24.74 -13.93
C ILE A 14 -43.97 -23.55 -14.84
N ILE A 15 -45.23 -23.14 -14.91
CA ILE A 15 -45.64 -21.96 -15.70
C ILE A 15 -45.01 -20.68 -15.12
N ALA A 16 -44.99 -20.51 -13.79
CA ALA A 16 -44.37 -19.35 -13.15
C ALA A 16 -42.85 -19.29 -13.41
N MET A 17 -42.16 -20.44 -13.36
CA MET A 17 -40.75 -20.56 -13.73
C MET A 17 -40.48 -20.18 -15.19
N LEU A 18 -41.32 -20.65 -16.12
CA LEU A 18 -41.19 -20.30 -17.54
C LEU A 18 -41.40 -18.80 -17.77
N VAL A 19 -42.42 -18.19 -17.17
CA VAL A 19 -42.68 -16.75 -17.28
C VAL A 19 -41.50 -15.93 -16.74
N LEU A 20 -40.92 -16.33 -15.61
CA LEU A 20 -39.74 -15.67 -15.04
C LEU A 20 -38.52 -15.81 -15.98
N THR A 21 -38.33 -16.99 -16.57
CA THR A 21 -37.23 -17.25 -17.50
C THR A 21 -37.36 -16.43 -18.78
N PHE A 22 -38.57 -16.31 -19.34
CA PHE A 22 -38.85 -15.47 -20.50
C PHE A 22 -38.72 -13.98 -20.19
N TYR A 23 -39.10 -13.53 -19.00
CA TYR A 23 -38.94 -12.14 -18.56
C TYR A 23 -37.46 -11.74 -18.50
N TYR A 24 -36.61 -12.56 -17.87
CA TYR A 24 -35.17 -12.28 -17.80
C TYR A 24 -34.44 -12.45 -19.14
N SER A 25 -34.91 -13.36 -20.01
CA SER A 25 -34.30 -13.56 -21.33
C SER A 25 -34.67 -12.46 -22.33
N GLY A 26 -35.83 -11.81 -22.16
CA GLY A 26 -36.30 -10.73 -23.05
C GLY A 26 -35.50 -9.42 -22.94
N GLU A 27 -34.93 -9.11 -21.77
CA GLU A 27 -34.12 -7.91 -21.58
C GLU A 27 -32.71 -8.02 -22.18
N ALA A 28 -32.11 -9.21 -22.16
CA ALA A 28 -30.75 -9.44 -22.67
C ALA A 28 -30.63 -9.17 -24.19
N SER A 29 -31.63 -9.59 -24.98
CA SER A 29 -31.64 -9.36 -26.44
C SER A 29 -31.93 -7.90 -26.82
N ARG A 30 -32.59 -7.12 -25.95
CA ARG A 30 -32.91 -5.71 -26.22
C ARG A 30 -31.71 -4.78 -26.03
N ILE A 31 -30.77 -5.13 -25.16
CA ILE A 31 -29.56 -4.34 -24.86
C ILE A 31 -28.52 -4.47 -26.00
N GLN A 32 -28.37 -5.65 -26.61
CA GLN A 32 -27.38 -5.88 -27.67
C GLN A 32 -27.76 -5.28 -29.04
N ASN A 33 -29.04 -5.01 -29.27
CA ASN A 33 -29.54 -4.42 -30.53
C ASN A 33 -29.69 -2.89 -30.49
N GLN A 34 -29.29 -2.22 -29.39
CA GLN A 34 -29.27 -0.75 -29.37
C GLN A 34 -28.12 -0.20 -30.23
N LYS A 35 -28.43 0.76 -31.11
CA LYS A 35 -27.44 1.43 -31.98
C LYS A 35 -26.23 1.96 -31.22
N PHE A 36 -26.45 2.42 -29.99
CA PHE A 36 -25.40 2.92 -29.11
C PHE A 36 -24.34 1.86 -28.77
N TYR A 37 -24.76 0.62 -28.45
CA TYR A 37 -23.84 -0.46 -28.05
C TYR A 37 -22.92 -0.89 -29.22
N ARG A 38 -23.47 -0.97 -30.43
CA ARG A 38 -22.68 -1.27 -31.65
C ARG A 38 -21.67 -0.17 -31.96
N SER A 39 -22.10 1.09 -31.88
CA SER A 39 -21.23 2.25 -32.08
C SER A 39 -20.08 2.29 -31.07
N THR A 40 -20.34 1.95 -29.80
CA THR A 40 -19.26 1.88 -28.78
C THR A 40 -18.28 0.75 -29.04
N LEU A 41 -18.74 -0.42 -29.51
CA LEU A 41 -17.86 -1.55 -29.82
C LEU A 41 -16.99 -1.28 -31.06
N GLU A 42 -17.56 -0.67 -32.10
CA GLU A 42 -16.81 -0.25 -33.29
C GLU A 42 -15.76 0.82 -32.95
N ALA A 43 -16.12 1.80 -32.10
CA ALA A 43 -15.17 2.81 -31.63
C ALA A 43 -14.03 2.22 -30.78
N MET A 44 -14.31 1.18 -29.98
CA MET A 44 -13.25 0.50 -29.21
C MET A 44 -12.32 -0.31 -30.12
N ARG A 45 -12.86 -1.05 -31.09
CA ARG A 45 -12.05 -1.81 -32.06
C ARG A 45 -11.18 -0.90 -32.93
N ALA A 46 -11.73 0.19 -33.45
CA ALA A 46 -10.96 1.16 -34.23
C ALA A 46 -9.82 1.79 -33.41
N LYS A 47 -10.03 1.99 -32.09
CA LYS A 47 -9.00 2.50 -31.18
C LYS A 47 -7.93 1.46 -30.87
N GLU A 48 -8.29 0.18 -30.79
CA GLU A 48 -7.33 -0.92 -30.65
C GLU A 48 -6.50 -1.11 -31.92
N GLU A 49 -7.13 -1.09 -33.09
CA GLU A 49 -6.45 -1.15 -34.38
C GLU A 49 -5.48 0.03 -34.55
N ALA A 50 -5.90 1.25 -34.23
CA ALA A 50 -5.01 2.42 -34.25
C ALA A 50 -3.83 2.31 -33.27
N LYS A 51 -4.02 1.64 -32.11
CA LYS A 51 -2.92 1.34 -31.19
C LYS A 51 -1.97 0.30 -31.78
N HIS A 52 -2.49 -0.76 -32.40
CA HIS A 52 -1.68 -1.81 -33.02
C HIS A 52 -0.89 -1.28 -34.22
N THR A 53 -1.46 -0.40 -35.04
CA THR A 53 -0.76 0.25 -36.16
C THR A 53 0.36 1.16 -35.67
N LYS A 54 0.10 1.97 -34.63
CA LYS A 54 1.14 2.81 -34.00
C LYS A 54 2.25 2.00 -33.33
N LEU A 55 1.92 0.83 -32.79
CA LEU A 55 2.92 -0.08 -32.23
C LEU A 55 3.79 -0.70 -33.34
N LYS A 56 3.19 -1.04 -34.49
CA LYS A 56 3.90 -1.56 -35.66
C LYS A 56 4.83 -0.53 -36.29
N GLU A 57 4.38 0.71 -36.48
CA GLU A 57 5.24 1.82 -36.97
C GLU A 57 6.44 2.05 -36.05
N LYS A 58 6.21 2.09 -34.73
CA LYS A 58 7.28 2.29 -33.74
C LYS A 58 8.28 1.12 -33.67
N THR A 59 7.86 -0.08 -34.06
CA THR A 59 8.74 -1.26 -34.11
C THR A 59 9.58 -1.29 -35.40
N GLN A 60 9.10 -0.67 -36.48
CA GLN A 60 9.83 -0.56 -37.76
C GLN A 60 10.90 0.53 -37.75
N ASP A 61 10.72 1.63 -37.03
CA ASP A 61 11.70 2.74 -36.98
C ASP A 61 12.95 2.45 -36.12
N THR A 62 12.97 1.35 -35.35
CA THR A 62 14.09 1.01 -34.45
C THR A 62 15.11 0.04 -35.08
N ILE A 63 14.88 -0.41 -36.32
CA ILE A 63 15.73 -1.40 -37.01
C ILE A 63 16.17 -0.82 -38.37
N ILE A 64 17.07 0.17 -38.41
CA ILE A 64 18.02 0.47 -39.52
C ILE A 64 19.05 1.51 -39.03
N LYS A 65 20.29 1.04 -38.74
CA LYS A 65 21.63 1.64 -39.03
C LYS A 65 22.73 1.02 -38.12
N PRO A 66 23.59 0.10 -38.63
CA PRO A 66 24.97 -0.10 -38.15
C PRO A 66 25.89 0.90 -38.89
N GLY A 67 27.08 1.34 -38.48
CA GLY A 67 28.06 0.98 -37.46
C GLY A 67 29.43 1.37 -38.04
N ALA A 68 30.34 2.00 -37.28
CA ALA A 68 31.77 2.05 -37.57
C ALA A 68 32.56 2.51 -36.33
N GLY A 69 33.52 1.67 -35.88
CA GLY A 69 34.54 1.96 -34.85
C GLY A 69 35.64 2.91 -35.38
N VAL A 70 36.78 3.16 -34.72
CA VAL A 70 37.62 2.38 -33.80
C VAL A 70 38.60 3.34 -33.07
N ALA A 71 38.99 2.99 -31.83
CA ALA A 71 40.21 3.27 -31.03
C ALA A 71 41.08 4.57 -31.17
N GLY A 72 41.34 5.20 -30.01
CA GLY A 72 42.64 5.16 -29.28
C GLY A 72 43.84 6.04 -29.70
N ALA A 73 44.20 7.01 -28.81
CA ALA A 73 45.54 7.46 -28.32
C ALA A 73 46.74 7.61 -29.30
N GLN A 74 47.71 8.55 -29.23
CA GLN A 74 48.11 9.67 -28.35
C GLN A 74 49.33 10.40 -29.02
N VAL A 75 49.55 11.69 -28.69
CA VAL A 75 50.86 12.40 -28.47
C VAL A 75 51.76 12.91 -29.62
N GLY A 76 52.18 14.19 -29.49
CA GLY A 76 53.53 14.74 -29.83
C GLY A 76 53.59 15.81 -30.95
N SER A 77 53.57 17.12 -30.65
CA SER A 77 54.72 18.08 -30.54
C SER A 77 55.51 18.30 -31.84
N ALA A 78 56.02 19.46 -32.26
CA ALA A 78 55.95 20.91 -32.01
C ALA A 78 56.90 21.54 -33.07
N ASP A 79 56.76 22.83 -33.44
CA ASP A 79 57.81 23.78 -33.94
C ASP A 79 57.08 25.05 -34.49
N ILE A 80 57.12 26.25 -33.86
CA ILE A 80 58.19 27.31 -33.77
C ILE A 80 58.39 28.00 -35.15
N GLU A 81 58.27 29.33 -35.40
CA GLU A 81 58.13 30.56 -34.60
C GLU A 81 57.73 31.81 -35.48
N ARG A 82 56.88 32.71 -34.91
CA ARG A 82 56.96 34.22 -34.81
C ARG A 82 56.82 35.19 -36.02
N PRO A 83 56.64 36.52 -35.81
CA PRO A 83 55.68 37.31 -34.96
C PRO A 83 55.03 38.50 -35.76
N ALA A 84 53.94 39.20 -35.39
CA ALA A 84 53.87 40.33 -34.43
C ALA A 84 52.46 41.04 -34.43
N VAL A 85 51.80 41.12 -33.25
CA VAL A 85 51.19 42.27 -32.49
C VAL A 85 50.53 43.48 -33.25
N PRO A 86 49.42 44.16 -32.78
CA PRO A 86 48.79 44.21 -31.43
C PRO A 86 47.23 44.16 -31.29
N MET A 87 46.82 43.73 -30.10
CA MET A 87 45.79 44.25 -29.16
C MET A 87 44.33 44.53 -29.60
N ALA A 88 43.39 43.79 -28.99
CA ALA A 88 42.27 44.37 -28.23
C ALA A 88 41.74 43.36 -27.18
N LYS A 89 41.77 43.75 -25.90
CA LYS A 89 41.08 43.07 -24.78
C LYS A 89 39.64 43.58 -24.71
N GLY A 90 38.68 42.72 -24.32
CA GLY A 90 37.39 43.17 -23.82
C GLY A 90 36.26 42.20 -24.11
N THR A 91 36.13 41.20 -23.26
CA THR A 91 35.09 40.18 -23.19
C THR A 91 33.71 40.81 -22.97
N GLU A 92 32.70 40.49 -23.78
CA GLU A 92 31.28 40.47 -23.37
C GLU A 92 30.41 39.80 -24.45
N SER A 93 29.66 38.77 -24.04
CA SER A 93 28.77 37.94 -24.86
C SER A 93 27.31 38.16 -24.44
N LYS A 94 26.42 38.33 -25.44
CA LYS A 94 24.94 38.28 -25.38
C LYS A 94 24.46 37.90 -26.78
N ASN A 95 23.37 37.20 -27.08
CA ASN A 95 22.43 36.29 -26.43
C ASN A 95 21.53 35.86 -27.61
N GLU A 96 21.28 34.57 -27.84
CA GLU A 96 20.13 34.13 -28.65
C GLU A 96 19.34 33.08 -27.88
N GLU A 97 18.03 33.28 -27.87
CA GLU A 97 17.07 32.87 -26.84
C GLU A 97 16.56 31.43 -27.00
N MET A 98 16.34 30.77 -25.85
CA MET A 98 15.70 29.46 -25.68
C MET A 98 14.41 29.65 -24.87
N GLU A 99 13.30 29.03 -25.26
CA GLU A 99 12.07 28.97 -24.44
C GLU A 99 11.93 27.62 -23.70
N GLU A 100 11.61 27.68 -22.41
CA GLU A 100 11.47 26.57 -21.46
C GLU A 100 9.98 26.24 -21.18
N ILE A 101 9.65 24.95 -21.03
CA ILE A 101 8.35 24.48 -20.49
C ILE A 101 8.64 23.64 -19.22
N PRO A 102 7.96 23.86 -18.08
CA PRO A 102 8.29 23.18 -16.83
C PRO A 102 7.77 21.74 -16.77
N ILE A 103 8.64 20.81 -16.37
CA ILE A 103 8.31 19.45 -15.93
C ILE A 103 8.92 19.27 -14.54
N ALA A 104 8.12 18.78 -13.60
CA ALA A 104 8.49 18.57 -12.20
C ALA A 104 9.77 17.72 -12.06
N GLY A 105 10.86 18.32 -11.56
CA GLY A 105 11.80 17.60 -10.69
C GLY A 105 13.19 17.17 -11.19
N ARG A 106 13.75 17.74 -12.28
CA ARG A 106 15.19 17.69 -12.74
C ARG A 106 15.66 16.36 -13.42
N THR A 107 16.49 16.33 -14.48
CA THR A 107 17.47 17.27 -15.13
C THR A 107 17.26 17.45 -16.67
N LYS A 108 17.86 18.52 -17.24
CA LYS A 108 17.56 19.17 -18.54
C LYS A 108 18.32 18.61 -19.77
N MET A 109 17.74 18.68 -20.97
CA MET A 109 18.42 18.54 -22.27
C MET A 109 17.72 19.40 -23.36
N THR A 110 18.49 20.06 -24.23
CA THR A 110 18.05 21.04 -25.25
C THR A 110 18.07 20.44 -26.67
N VAL A 111 17.07 20.77 -27.52
CA VAL A 111 17.00 20.32 -28.92
C VAL A 111 16.54 21.46 -29.84
N PRO A 112 17.21 21.73 -30.99
CA PRO A 112 16.79 22.71 -31.98
C PRO A 112 15.74 22.16 -32.97
N LYS A 113 14.86 23.04 -33.47
CA LYS A 113 13.73 22.74 -34.35
C LYS A 113 14.13 22.92 -35.82
N PHE A 114 13.69 22.04 -36.73
CA PHE A 114 13.73 22.30 -38.18
C PHE A 114 12.39 21.97 -38.86
N LYS A 115 12.00 22.83 -39.82
CA LYS A 115 10.73 22.83 -40.59
C LYS A 115 10.86 22.01 -41.89
N GLY A 116 9.72 21.53 -42.41
CA GLY A 116 9.56 20.47 -43.42
C GLY A 116 9.85 20.81 -44.89
N THR A 117 9.59 19.84 -45.81
CA THR A 117 8.54 19.86 -46.88
C THR A 117 8.85 18.86 -48.04
N GLN A 118 7.80 18.13 -48.48
CA GLN A 118 7.45 17.55 -49.82
C GLN A 118 8.18 16.38 -50.56
N ASP A 119 7.33 15.41 -50.93
CA ASP A 119 7.04 14.77 -52.23
C ASP A 119 7.95 13.72 -52.96
N SER A 120 7.32 12.54 -53.12
CA SER A 120 7.11 11.78 -54.38
C SER A 120 8.14 10.78 -54.96
N SER A 121 7.64 9.55 -55.12
CA SER A 121 7.68 8.67 -56.32
C SER A 121 8.82 7.64 -56.55
N LEU A 122 8.33 6.45 -56.96
CA LEU A 122 8.86 5.44 -57.91
C LEU A 122 9.97 4.44 -57.49
N ASN A 123 9.50 3.19 -57.30
CA ASN A 123 9.80 1.99 -58.10
C ASN A 123 11.25 1.64 -58.48
N THR A 124 11.69 0.42 -58.12
CA THR A 124 11.96 -0.76 -59.01
C THR A 124 13.15 -1.59 -58.52
N GLY A 125 12.90 -2.89 -58.29
CA GLY A 125 13.71 -4.03 -58.76
C GLY A 125 15.09 -4.31 -58.16
N GLY A 126 15.34 -5.58 -57.83
CA GLY A 126 16.69 -6.13 -57.76
C GLY A 126 16.87 -7.19 -56.69
N SER A 127 16.86 -8.44 -57.13
CA SER A 127 17.20 -9.69 -56.43
C SER A 127 18.52 -9.64 -55.65
N ASP A 128 18.59 -10.33 -54.52
CA ASP A 128 19.54 -11.45 -54.34
C ASP A 128 19.29 -12.19 -53.02
N GLU A 129 19.06 -13.49 -53.15
CA GLU A 129 18.93 -14.45 -52.06
C GLU A 129 20.25 -14.56 -51.29
N LYS A 130 20.16 -14.60 -49.95
CA LYS A 130 21.07 -15.43 -49.14
C LYS A 130 20.46 -15.73 -47.77
N LYS A 131 20.20 -17.03 -47.59
CA LYS A 131 19.87 -17.78 -46.38
C LYS A 131 20.30 -17.10 -45.07
N ILE A 132 19.34 -16.92 -44.17
CA ILE A 132 19.60 -16.81 -42.74
C ILE A 132 18.69 -17.82 -42.05
N ASP A 133 19.32 -18.69 -41.27
CA ASP A 133 18.73 -19.79 -40.53
C ASP A 133 17.58 -19.33 -39.64
N GLU A 134 16.45 -19.99 -39.83
CA GLU A 134 15.19 -19.77 -39.12
C GLU A 134 15.33 -20.32 -37.69
N LYS A 135 15.65 -19.45 -36.72
CA LYS A 135 15.38 -19.74 -35.31
C LYS A 135 13.88 -19.57 -35.07
N VAL A 136 13.16 -20.68 -35.23
CA VAL A 136 11.77 -20.86 -34.82
C VAL A 136 11.59 -20.32 -33.40
N LYS A 137 10.69 -19.33 -33.22
CA LYS A 137 10.15 -19.00 -31.90
C LYS A 137 9.19 -20.13 -31.54
N GLU A 138 9.60 -21.00 -30.63
CA GLU A 138 8.70 -21.99 -30.03
C GLU A 138 7.52 -21.25 -29.37
N GLU A 139 6.29 -21.66 -29.72
CA GLU A 139 5.10 -21.23 -29.01
C GLU A 139 5.18 -21.72 -27.57
N GLU A 140 5.23 -20.79 -26.60
CA GLU A 140 5.30 -21.12 -25.18
C GLU A 140 4.01 -21.83 -24.75
N THR A 141 4.12 -22.96 -24.06
CA THR A 141 2.95 -23.69 -23.59
C THR A 141 2.21 -22.89 -22.50
N PRO A 142 0.88 -23.03 -22.35
CA PRO A 142 0.12 -22.32 -21.31
C PRO A 142 0.66 -22.58 -19.90
N GLU A 143 1.20 -23.78 -19.63
CA GLU A 143 1.87 -24.11 -18.36
C GLU A 143 3.16 -23.31 -18.13
N GLN A 144 3.92 -23.00 -19.19
CA GLN A 144 5.12 -22.16 -19.09
C GLN A 144 4.77 -20.70 -18.81
N LEU A 145 3.67 -20.19 -19.38
CA LEU A 145 3.14 -18.86 -19.11
C LEU A 145 2.70 -18.71 -17.66
N ASP A 146 1.98 -19.71 -17.12
CA ASP A 146 1.54 -19.73 -15.72
C ASP A 146 2.74 -19.80 -14.77
N ALA A 147 3.70 -20.69 -15.03
CA ALA A 147 4.93 -20.81 -14.25
C ALA A 147 5.77 -19.51 -14.28
N LYS A 148 5.83 -18.80 -15.42
CA LYS A 148 6.48 -17.49 -15.51
C LYS A 148 5.74 -16.45 -14.68
N SER A 149 4.41 -16.45 -14.71
CA SER A 149 3.61 -15.52 -13.91
C SER A 149 3.80 -15.76 -12.40
N GLU A 150 3.84 -17.03 -11.97
CA GLU A 150 4.07 -17.42 -10.59
C GLU A 150 5.48 -17.10 -10.12
N LEU A 151 6.51 -17.45 -10.90
CA LEU A 151 7.89 -17.11 -10.57
C LEU A 151 8.07 -15.59 -10.44
N ASN A 152 7.47 -14.82 -11.36
CA ASN A 152 7.45 -13.37 -11.27
C ASN A 152 6.69 -12.88 -10.03
N SER A 153 5.62 -13.54 -9.60
CA SER A 153 4.91 -13.19 -8.37
C SER A 153 5.74 -13.47 -7.10
N ILE A 154 6.53 -14.55 -7.09
CA ILE A 154 7.44 -14.94 -6.01
C ILE A 154 8.61 -13.95 -5.95
N LEU A 155 9.21 -13.61 -7.09
CA LEU A 155 10.33 -12.67 -7.18
C LEU A 155 9.90 -11.21 -6.91
N LYS A 156 8.72 -10.79 -7.39
CA LYS A 156 8.15 -9.43 -7.13
C LYS A 156 7.59 -9.27 -5.72
N ARG A 157 7.62 -10.33 -4.91
CA ARG A 157 7.38 -10.23 -3.46
C ARG A 157 8.59 -9.65 -2.71
N ALA A 158 9.67 -9.29 -3.41
CA ALA A 158 10.75 -8.40 -2.99
C ALA A 158 10.41 -6.92 -3.32
N PRO A 159 11.01 -5.91 -2.67
CA PRO A 159 10.53 -4.54 -2.76
C PRO A 159 10.92 -3.91 -4.11
N GLY A 160 9.99 -3.92 -5.05
CA GLY A 160 10.04 -3.18 -6.30
C GLY A 160 8.73 -2.44 -6.56
N THR A 161 8.73 -1.13 -6.36
CA THR A 161 7.92 -0.10 -7.04
C THR A 161 6.40 -0.31 -7.21
N ILE A 162 5.75 -1.15 -6.39
CA ILE A 162 4.27 -1.34 -6.42
C ILE A 162 3.62 -0.81 -5.11
N CYS A 163 4.41 -0.49 -4.10
CA CYS A 163 3.91 0.02 -2.81
C CYS A 163 3.23 1.40 -2.91
N ALA A 164 3.49 2.19 -3.96
CA ALA A 164 2.81 3.47 -4.18
C ALA A 164 1.38 3.34 -4.75
N VAL A 165 1.04 2.22 -5.40
CA VAL A 165 -0.25 2.10 -6.14
C VAL A 165 -1.33 1.41 -5.30
N LEU A 166 -0.96 0.51 -4.39
CA LEU A 166 -1.90 -0.22 -3.53
C LEU A 166 -2.32 0.54 -2.26
N TRP A 167 -1.70 1.67 -1.95
CA TRP A 167 -2.20 2.59 -0.90
C TRP A 167 -3.37 3.48 -1.40
N LEU A 168 -3.56 3.57 -2.72
CA LEU A 168 -4.54 4.48 -3.34
C LEU A 168 -5.83 3.79 -3.82
N TYR A 169 -5.89 2.45 -3.85
CA TYR A 169 -7.09 1.70 -4.21
C TYR A 169 -7.47 0.71 -3.12
N GLY A 170 -8.19 1.19 -2.12
CA GLY A 170 -8.91 0.36 -1.17
C GLY A 170 -10.11 -0.29 -1.86
N TYR A 171 -9.99 -1.56 -2.23
CA TYR A 171 -11.12 -2.43 -2.55
C TYR A 171 -11.56 -3.15 -1.28
N ALA A 172 -12.70 -2.73 -0.73
CA ALA A 172 -13.35 -3.39 0.39
C ALA A 172 -14.15 -4.60 -0.11
N SER A 173 -13.87 -5.79 0.43
CA SER A 173 -14.79 -6.94 0.42
C SER A 173 -15.48 -7.07 1.79
N PRO A 174 -16.69 -7.65 1.87
CA PRO A 174 -17.60 -7.48 3.01
C PRO A 174 -17.30 -8.36 4.23
N ASP A 175 -16.32 -9.27 4.16
CA ASP A 175 -16.06 -10.22 5.24
C ASP A 175 -14.87 -9.78 6.08
N GLY A 176 -15.16 -9.25 7.26
CA GLY A 176 -14.24 -8.63 8.21
C GLY A 176 -13.15 -9.55 8.78
N ARG A 177 -12.21 -10.00 7.94
CA ARG A 177 -10.91 -10.55 8.35
C ARG A 177 -9.81 -9.60 7.87
N HIS A 178 -9.58 -8.54 8.63
CA HIS A 178 -8.38 -7.73 8.49
C HIS A 178 -7.19 -8.51 9.07
N GLN A 179 -6.50 -9.26 8.21
CA GLN A 179 -5.11 -9.63 8.48
C GLN A 179 -4.25 -8.63 7.70
N THR A 180 -3.59 -7.74 8.44
CA THR A 180 -2.68 -6.69 7.98
C THR A 180 -1.72 -7.24 6.94
N LEU A 181 -2.00 -6.99 5.66
CA LEU A 181 -1.18 -7.42 4.54
C LEU A 181 -0.12 -6.37 4.23
N THR A 182 0.56 -5.86 5.26
CA THR A 182 1.89 -5.27 5.11
C THR A 182 2.86 -6.44 4.94
N ARG A 183 2.75 -7.11 3.78
CA ARG A 183 3.54 -8.29 3.43
C ARG A 183 5.02 -7.91 3.46
N TYR A 184 5.73 -8.51 4.40
CA TYR A 184 7.18 -8.68 4.41
C TYR A 184 7.69 -8.84 2.98
N ALA A 185 8.52 -7.89 2.54
CA ALA A 185 9.22 -8.02 1.28
C ALA A 185 10.36 -9.02 1.50
N CYS A 186 10.27 -10.20 0.91
CA CYS A 186 11.27 -11.26 1.11
C CYS A 186 12.41 -11.06 0.11
N ILE A 187 13.60 -10.73 0.61
CA ILE A 187 14.78 -10.41 -0.23
C ILE A 187 15.60 -11.67 -0.51
N VAL A 188 15.66 -12.58 0.48
CA VAL A 188 16.32 -13.88 0.38
C VAL A 188 15.25 -14.93 0.15
N ILE A 189 15.35 -15.65 -0.97
CA ILE A 189 14.43 -16.71 -1.37
C ILE A 189 15.24 -18.01 -1.54
N ILE A 190 14.79 -19.07 -0.89
CA ILE A 190 15.42 -20.39 -0.92
C ILE A 190 14.47 -21.33 -1.66
N PHE A 191 14.83 -21.71 -2.89
CA PHE A 191 14.13 -22.80 -3.58
C PHE A 191 14.73 -24.12 -3.13
N SER A 192 13.91 -24.97 -2.53
CA SER A 192 14.32 -26.24 -1.93
C SER A 192 13.40 -27.41 -2.31
N LYS A 193 13.84 -28.62 -1.97
CA LYS A 193 12.99 -29.82 -1.95
C LYS A 193 13.04 -30.46 -0.56
N SER A 194 11.91 -30.94 -0.06
CA SER A 194 11.80 -31.49 1.30
C SER A 194 12.72 -32.70 1.55
N TYR A 195 12.91 -33.55 0.54
CA TYR A 195 13.70 -34.79 0.62
C TYR A 195 15.21 -34.61 0.38
N CYS A 196 15.65 -33.46 -0.16
CA CYS A 196 17.03 -33.29 -0.63
C CYS A 196 18.02 -32.98 0.52
N PRO A 197 19.16 -33.70 0.64
CA PRO A 197 20.14 -33.47 1.70
C PRO A 197 20.86 -32.12 1.60
N HIS A 198 21.24 -31.67 0.41
CA HIS A 198 21.88 -30.35 0.20
C HIS A 198 20.91 -29.21 0.53
N SER A 199 19.61 -29.41 0.33
CA SER A 199 18.58 -28.43 0.69
C SER A 199 18.41 -28.30 2.21
N LYS A 200 18.45 -29.42 2.93
CA LYS A 200 18.44 -29.42 4.41
C LYS A 200 19.66 -28.70 4.97
N ARG A 201 20.84 -28.95 4.38
CA ARG A 201 22.09 -28.25 4.73
C ARG A 201 21.98 -26.74 4.55
N ALA A 202 21.54 -26.27 3.38
CA ALA A 202 21.38 -24.83 3.11
C ALA A 202 20.36 -24.15 4.03
N LYS A 203 19.23 -24.81 4.33
CA LYS A 203 18.24 -24.30 5.30
C LYS A 203 18.83 -24.19 6.70
N ASN A 204 19.61 -25.19 7.13
CA ASN A 204 20.21 -25.18 8.46
C ASN A 204 21.20 -24.02 8.61
N ILE A 205 22.01 -23.75 7.59
CA ILE A 205 22.94 -22.61 7.61
C ILE A 205 22.15 -21.29 7.63
N LEU A 206 21.28 -21.05 6.65
CA LEU A 206 20.62 -19.74 6.49
C LEU A 206 19.56 -19.42 7.55
N LEU A 207 18.90 -20.43 8.15
CA LEU A 207 17.90 -20.22 9.21
C LEU A 207 18.44 -20.50 10.62
N GLY A 208 19.47 -21.34 10.72
CA GLY A 208 20.03 -21.80 11.98
C GLY A 208 21.28 -21.06 12.42
N HIS A 209 22.21 -20.75 11.52
CA HIS A 209 23.47 -20.07 11.86
C HIS A 209 23.36 -18.54 11.77
N TYR A 210 22.44 -18.00 10.97
CA TYR A 210 22.29 -16.56 10.78
C TYR A 210 20.94 -16.05 11.27
N ASP A 211 20.94 -14.81 11.78
CA ASP A 211 19.75 -14.01 11.96
C ASP A 211 19.69 -12.96 10.84
N ILE A 212 18.68 -13.09 9.98
CA ILE A 212 18.53 -12.32 8.75
C ILE A 212 17.19 -11.59 8.80
N THR A 213 17.24 -10.26 8.78
CA THR A 213 16.05 -9.41 8.75
C THR A 213 15.95 -8.66 7.41
N PRO A 214 14.90 -8.89 6.60
CA PRO A 214 13.72 -9.75 6.81
C PRO A 214 13.99 -11.26 6.60
N ALA A 215 13.20 -12.11 7.27
CA ALA A 215 13.39 -13.56 7.29
C ALA A 215 13.41 -14.21 5.88
N PRO A 216 14.31 -15.17 5.60
CA PRO A 216 14.37 -15.87 4.32
C PRO A 216 13.07 -16.62 4.00
N PHE A 217 12.62 -16.54 2.75
CA PHE A 217 11.41 -17.23 2.29
C PHE A 217 11.76 -18.55 1.62
N VAL A 218 11.23 -19.66 2.13
CA VAL A 218 11.48 -21.01 1.60
C VAL A 218 10.34 -21.41 0.67
N VAL A 219 10.68 -21.83 -0.56
CA VAL A 219 9.75 -22.38 -1.54
C VAL A 219 10.11 -23.84 -1.78
N GLU A 220 9.25 -24.74 -1.31
CA GLU A 220 9.39 -26.18 -1.55
C GLU A 220 8.82 -26.53 -2.92
N LEU A 221 9.68 -26.81 -3.89
CA LEU A 221 9.29 -27.12 -5.26
C LEU A 221 8.56 -28.47 -5.37
N ASP A 222 8.77 -29.40 -4.45
CA ASP A 222 8.10 -30.69 -4.43
C ASP A 222 6.64 -30.61 -3.93
N GLN A 223 6.29 -29.57 -3.19
CA GLN A 223 4.93 -29.35 -2.65
C GLN A 223 4.14 -28.32 -3.47
N HIS A 224 4.79 -27.67 -4.44
CA HIS A 224 4.18 -26.64 -5.27
C HIS A 224 3.43 -27.26 -6.46
N PRO A 225 2.19 -26.84 -6.77
CA PRO A 225 1.41 -27.39 -7.90
C PRO A 225 2.13 -27.30 -9.25
N ILE A 226 2.91 -26.22 -9.45
CA ILE A 226 3.68 -25.95 -10.69
C ILE A 226 5.20 -26.17 -10.48
N GLY A 227 5.59 -26.99 -9.50
CA GLY A 227 6.99 -27.20 -9.08
C GLY A 227 7.99 -27.55 -10.20
N PRO A 228 7.69 -28.53 -11.07
CA PRO A 228 8.59 -28.92 -12.17
C PRO A 228 8.83 -27.80 -13.19
N ALA A 229 7.77 -27.08 -13.60
CA ALA A 229 7.88 -25.99 -14.55
C ALA A 229 8.60 -24.77 -13.94
N LEU A 230 8.40 -24.49 -12.65
CA LEU A 230 9.19 -23.50 -11.91
C LEU A 230 10.68 -23.87 -11.88
N GLN A 231 11.01 -25.14 -11.66
CA GLN A 231 12.40 -25.61 -11.66
C GLN A 231 13.06 -25.45 -13.05
N GLN A 232 12.31 -25.69 -14.12
CA GLN A 232 12.77 -25.46 -15.49
C GLN A 232 13.04 -23.98 -15.76
N LEU A 233 12.13 -23.09 -15.36
CA LEU A 233 12.32 -21.64 -15.50
C LEU A 233 13.47 -21.11 -14.65
N LEU A 234 13.67 -21.66 -13.45
CA LEU A 234 14.83 -21.33 -12.62
C LEU A 234 16.13 -21.73 -13.30
N ARG A 235 16.17 -22.87 -13.99
CA ARG A 235 17.32 -23.29 -14.80
C ARG A 235 17.60 -22.31 -15.94
N GLU A 236 16.57 -21.86 -16.64
CA GLU A 236 16.69 -20.89 -17.74
C GLU A 236 17.16 -19.51 -17.25
N ASN A 237 16.62 -19.04 -16.12
CA ASN A 237 16.90 -17.69 -15.60
C ASN A 237 18.21 -17.60 -14.81
N THR A 238 18.60 -18.65 -14.07
CA THR A 238 19.77 -18.64 -13.18
C THR A 238 20.92 -19.52 -13.67
N GLY A 239 20.71 -20.27 -14.76
CA GLY A 239 21.66 -21.29 -15.24
C GLY A 239 21.73 -22.54 -14.36
N ARG A 240 20.98 -22.60 -13.25
CA ARG A 240 21.02 -23.69 -12.25
C ARG A 240 19.69 -24.41 -12.17
N GLY A 241 19.68 -25.68 -12.63
CA GLY A 241 18.53 -26.58 -12.49
C GLY A 241 18.56 -27.45 -11.24
N THR A 242 19.64 -27.38 -10.46
CA THR A 242 19.81 -28.14 -9.21
C THR A 242 19.20 -27.40 -8.02
N VAL A 243 18.88 -28.15 -6.97
CA VAL A 243 18.26 -27.65 -5.74
C VAL A 243 19.18 -28.01 -4.57
N PRO A 244 19.44 -27.11 -3.61
CA PRO A 244 18.82 -25.81 -3.41
C PRO A 244 19.34 -24.74 -4.38
N ASN A 245 18.51 -23.75 -4.71
CA ASN A 245 18.90 -22.55 -5.43
C ASN A 245 18.53 -21.34 -4.58
N VAL A 246 19.53 -20.65 -4.03
CA VAL A 246 19.34 -19.51 -3.15
C VAL A 246 19.46 -18.22 -3.97
N LEU A 247 18.46 -17.36 -3.86
CA LEU A 247 18.33 -16.11 -4.59
C LEU A 247 18.29 -14.95 -3.61
N VAL A 248 19.12 -13.93 -3.86
CA VAL A 248 19.11 -12.67 -3.10
C VAL A 248 18.82 -11.57 -4.10
N ASN A 249 17.71 -10.86 -3.89
CA ASN A 249 17.26 -9.79 -4.79
C ASN A 249 17.23 -10.23 -6.28
N GLY A 250 16.80 -11.47 -6.53
CA GLY A 250 16.70 -12.06 -7.87
C GLY A 250 18.02 -12.56 -8.49
N LYS A 251 19.17 -12.40 -7.83
CA LYS A 251 20.47 -12.94 -8.26
C LYS A 251 20.81 -14.23 -7.50
N SER A 252 21.22 -15.28 -8.22
CA SER A 252 21.56 -16.56 -7.59
C SER A 252 22.92 -16.45 -6.89
N ILE A 253 22.95 -16.75 -5.60
CA ILE A 253 24.19 -16.87 -4.80
C ILE A 253 24.81 -18.25 -5.01
N GLY A 254 23.96 -19.27 -5.19
CA GLY A 254 24.40 -20.62 -5.49
C GLY A 254 23.55 -21.71 -4.86
N GLY A 255 24.15 -22.89 -4.77
CA GLY A 255 23.55 -24.11 -4.24
C GLY A 255 23.96 -24.39 -2.80
N GLY A 256 23.69 -25.62 -2.34
CA GLY A 256 23.90 -25.98 -0.94
C GLY A 256 25.39 -26.05 -0.56
N ASP A 257 26.24 -26.45 -1.50
CA ASP A 257 27.68 -26.54 -1.29
C ASP A 257 28.35 -25.16 -1.41
N ASP A 258 27.85 -24.29 -2.29
CA ASP A 258 28.33 -22.90 -2.40
C ASP A 258 28.01 -22.10 -1.13
N VAL A 259 26.79 -22.25 -0.58
CA VAL A 259 26.40 -21.61 0.68
C VAL A 259 27.23 -22.14 1.85
N ALA A 260 27.53 -23.45 1.86
CA ALA A 260 28.38 -24.04 2.89
C ALA A 260 29.85 -23.58 2.78
N ALA A 261 30.38 -23.43 1.58
CA ALA A 261 31.72 -22.90 1.36
C ALA A 261 31.84 -21.44 1.81
N LEU A 262 30.83 -20.62 1.50
CA LEU A 262 30.77 -19.22 1.93
C LEU A 262 30.60 -19.06 3.44
N ASP A 263 29.91 -20.00 4.10
CA ASP A 263 29.80 -20.06 5.56
C ASP A 263 31.15 -20.40 6.19
N GLN A 264 31.86 -21.39 5.62
CA GLN A 264 33.19 -21.79 6.10
C GLN A 264 34.27 -20.72 5.88
N SER A 265 34.13 -19.88 4.86
CA SER A 265 35.05 -18.76 4.61
C SER A 265 34.66 -17.46 5.33
N ASP A 266 33.58 -17.45 6.13
CA ASP A 266 33.00 -16.25 6.77
C ASP A 266 32.61 -15.11 5.78
N GLU A 267 32.52 -15.40 4.49
CA GLU A 267 32.19 -14.42 3.45
C GLU A 267 30.67 -14.32 3.18
N LEU A 268 29.89 -15.29 3.66
CA LEU A 268 28.45 -15.38 3.40
C LEU A 268 27.69 -14.12 3.84
N ALA A 269 27.95 -13.62 5.05
CA ALA A 269 27.28 -12.42 5.56
C ALA A 269 27.58 -11.18 4.72
N SER A 270 28.85 -11.02 4.30
CA SER A 270 29.29 -9.94 3.42
C SER A 270 28.61 -10.02 2.05
N LYS A 271 28.51 -11.23 1.48
CA LYS A 271 27.86 -11.46 0.19
C LYS A 271 26.35 -11.19 0.23
N LEU A 272 25.68 -11.57 1.31
CA LEU A 272 24.25 -11.29 1.52
C LEU A 272 23.99 -9.78 1.64
N ARG A 273 24.85 -9.04 2.34
CA ARG A 273 24.75 -7.57 2.44
C ARG A 273 25.03 -6.88 1.10
N GLU A 274 26.03 -7.35 0.35
CA GLU A 274 26.37 -6.83 -0.98
C GLU A 274 25.19 -6.98 -1.96
N LEU A 275 24.57 -8.16 -2.02
CA LEU A 275 23.47 -8.45 -2.92
C LEU A 275 22.11 -7.90 -2.44
N GLY A 276 21.90 -7.84 -1.12
CA GLY A 276 20.68 -7.34 -0.48
C GLY A 276 20.60 -5.81 -0.39
N GLY A 277 21.76 -5.12 -0.40
CA GLY A 277 21.86 -3.67 -0.37
C GLY A 277 21.08 -3.03 0.78
N LYS A 278 20.42 -1.89 0.51
CA LYS A 278 19.65 -1.11 1.50
C LYS A 278 18.43 -1.82 2.10
N TRP A 279 18.06 -2.98 1.55
CA TRP A 279 16.82 -3.67 1.92
C TRP A 279 17.04 -4.75 2.98
N LEU A 280 18.30 -5.15 3.21
CA LEU A 280 18.68 -6.12 4.24
C LEU A 280 19.22 -5.35 5.45
N SER A 281 18.49 -5.34 6.57
CA SER A 281 18.83 -4.49 7.73
C SER A 281 19.87 -5.14 8.63
N GLU A 282 19.76 -6.46 8.85
CA GLU A 282 20.64 -7.21 9.75
C GLU A 282 20.97 -8.59 9.16
N VAL A 283 22.26 -8.92 9.18
CA VAL A 283 22.79 -10.27 8.93
C VAL A 283 23.85 -10.51 9.99
N VAL A 284 23.51 -11.25 11.03
CA VAL A 284 24.38 -11.51 12.18
C VAL A 284 24.48 -13.02 12.40
N HIS A 285 25.67 -13.51 12.73
CA HIS A 285 25.86 -14.91 13.09
C HIS A 285 25.27 -15.16 14.49
N LYS A 286 24.39 -16.14 14.62
CA LYS A 286 23.82 -16.55 15.91
C LYS A 286 24.93 -17.14 16.78
N THR A 287 25.11 -16.60 17.98
CA THR A 287 26.00 -17.20 18.99
C THR A 287 25.34 -18.46 19.57
N PRO A 288 26.15 -19.45 20.00
CA PRO A 288 25.66 -20.78 20.41
C PRO A 288 24.64 -20.75 21.56
N GLU A 289 24.62 -19.71 22.41
CA GLU A 289 23.61 -19.53 23.46
C GLU A 289 22.17 -19.35 22.93
N SER A 290 22.00 -18.69 21.78
CA SER A 290 20.68 -18.51 21.15
C SER A 290 20.16 -19.77 20.44
N ALA A 291 21.06 -20.63 19.96
CA ALA A 291 20.75 -21.81 19.16
C ALA A 291 20.15 -22.99 20.00
N LEU A 292 20.49 -23.06 21.29
CA LEU A 292 19.97 -24.07 22.23
C LEU A 292 18.46 -23.92 22.49
N SER A 293 17.92 -22.69 22.43
CA SER A 293 16.48 -22.43 22.61
C SER A 293 15.62 -22.85 21.41
N ASP A 294 16.17 -22.74 20.19
CA ASP A 294 15.48 -23.02 18.93
C ASP A 294 15.55 -24.51 18.52
N ALA A 295 16.53 -25.27 19.01
CA ALA A 295 16.69 -26.69 18.74
C ALA A 295 15.71 -27.56 19.56
N GLN A 296 15.48 -27.19 20.83
CA GLN A 296 14.54 -27.90 21.72
C GLN A 296 13.08 -27.83 21.26
N SER A 297 12.73 -26.83 20.44
CA SER A 297 11.38 -26.66 19.87
C SER A 297 11.12 -27.55 18.65
N ARG A 298 12.15 -28.14 18.01
CA ARG A 298 12.01 -28.89 16.75
C ARG A 298 11.97 -30.43 16.93
N ASP A 299 12.59 -30.95 17.99
CA ASP A 299 12.59 -32.40 18.29
C ASP A 299 11.23 -32.96 18.77
N VAL A 300 10.29 -32.09 19.15
CA VAL A 300 8.95 -32.49 19.62
C VAL A 300 8.07 -33.00 18.46
N GLN A 301 8.37 -32.63 17.22
CA GLN A 301 7.48 -32.89 16.09
C GLN A 301 7.74 -34.23 15.36
N PHE A 302 8.82 -34.94 15.70
CA PHE A 302 9.20 -36.21 15.06
C PHE A 302 8.79 -37.47 15.86
N ARG A 303 8.24 -37.30 17.07
CA ARG A 303 7.87 -38.40 17.97
C ARG A 303 6.38 -38.76 18.00
N SER A 304 5.55 -38.17 17.13
CA SER A 304 4.09 -38.37 17.17
C SER A 304 3.54 -39.54 16.33
N THR A 305 4.37 -40.48 15.88
CA THR A 305 3.95 -41.56 14.96
C THR A 305 4.18 -42.98 15.44
N ILE A 306 4.32 -43.23 16.75
CA ILE A 306 4.26 -44.60 17.29
C ILE A 306 3.56 -44.58 18.64
N ASN A 307 2.24 -44.83 18.66
CA ASN A 307 1.58 -45.77 19.56
C ASN A 307 0.06 -45.63 19.47
N SER A 308 -0.54 -46.56 18.75
CA SER A 308 -1.95 -46.91 18.88
C SER A 308 -2.02 -48.31 19.50
N ASN A 309 -2.26 -48.38 20.82
CA ASN A 309 -2.83 -49.57 21.43
C ASN A 309 -3.71 -49.15 22.63
N PRO A 310 -5.03 -49.37 22.59
CA PRO A 310 -5.92 -49.09 23.72
C PRO A 310 -6.12 -50.40 24.49
N ASN A 311 -5.68 -50.46 25.76
CA ASN A 311 -6.20 -51.35 26.82
C ASN A 311 -5.22 -51.36 28.01
N PHE A 312 -5.28 -50.33 28.85
CA PHE A 312 -4.84 -50.42 30.25
C PHE A 312 -5.36 -49.19 31.02
N ASP A 313 -6.37 -49.37 31.87
CA ASP A 313 -6.79 -48.32 32.81
C ASP A 313 -5.87 -48.37 34.04
N PRO A 314 -5.20 -47.27 34.43
CA PRO A 314 -4.39 -47.25 35.64
C PRO A 314 -5.22 -46.86 36.88
N PRO A 315 -4.84 -47.34 38.08
CA PRO A 315 -5.57 -47.07 39.32
C PRO A 315 -5.28 -45.67 39.88
N ASP A 316 -6.20 -45.22 40.74
CA ASP A 316 -6.23 -43.90 41.40
C ASP A 316 -4.89 -43.48 42.02
N ILE A 317 -4.31 -42.39 41.51
CA ILE A 317 -3.14 -41.72 42.09
C ILE A 317 -3.53 -40.31 42.53
N ASP A 318 -3.28 -40.07 43.82
CA ASP A 318 -3.30 -38.85 44.61
C ASP A 318 -3.12 -37.50 43.85
N ASN A 319 -4.04 -36.56 44.14
CA ASN A 319 -4.12 -35.19 43.62
C ASN A 319 -3.08 -34.25 44.25
N SER A 320 -1.79 -34.52 44.09
CA SER A 320 -0.72 -33.64 44.60
C SER A 320 0.33 -33.20 43.56
N THR A 321 0.09 -33.42 42.26
CA THR A 321 0.99 -32.95 41.18
C THR A 321 0.30 -31.93 40.27
N PRO A 322 0.86 -30.72 40.06
CA PRO A 322 0.28 -29.79 39.10
C PRO A 322 0.41 -30.39 37.70
N SER A 323 -0.73 -30.61 37.06
CA SER A 323 -0.84 -31.10 35.68
C SER A 323 0.14 -30.34 34.77
N ALA A 324 1.01 -31.09 34.10
CA ALA A 324 2.02 -30.56 33.19
C ALA A 324 1.35 -29.91 31.96
N ASN A 325 1.09 -28.62 32.11
CA ASN A 325 1.19 -27.53 31.14
C ASN A 325 0.64 -27.82 29.73
N SER A 326 -0.64 -27.50 29.57
CA SER A 326 -1.08 -26.73 28.40
C SER A 326 -0.04 -25.64 28.12
N THR A 327 0.51 -25.60 26.91
CA THR A 327 1.37 -24.50 26.44
C THR A 327 0.53 -23.23 26.28
N HIS A 328 0.06 -22.69 27.40
CA HIS A 328 -0.40 -21.31 27.47
C HIS A 328 0.81 -20.44 27.14
N ALA A 329 0.86 -19.97 25.88
CA ALA A 329 1.78 -18.92 25.48
C ALA A 329 1.76 -17.82 26.55
N VAL A 330 2.86 -17.67 27.28
CA VAL A 330 2.98 -16.71 28.39
C VAL A 330 2.78 -15.33 27.80
N LYS A 331 1.57 -14.80 27.94
CA LYS A 331 1.20 -13.50 27.40
C LYS A 331 1.85 -12.44 28.28
N MET A 332 2.96 -11.86 27.83
CA MET A 332 3.64 -10.78 28.55
C MET A 332 2.65 -9.70 28.98
N ARG A 333 2.64 -9.40 30.28
CA ARG A 333 1.86 -8.32 30.89
C ARG A 333 2.82 -7.32 31.52
N TYR A 334 2.58 -6.05 31.27
CA TYR A 334 3.34 -4.99 31.91
C TYR A 334 2.82 -4.84 33.33
N ILE A 335 3.71 -4.97 34.32
CA ILE A 335 3.34 -4.91 35.75
C ILE A 335 2.77 -3.53 36.08
N HIS A 336 3.43 -2.49 35.59
CA HIS A 336 3.03 -1.11 35.76
C HIS A 336 3.42 -0.31 34.50
N SER A 337 2.58 0.61 34.11
CA SER A 337 2.83 1.54 33.01
C SER A 337 2.16 2.86 33.35
N GLU A 338 2.93 3.95 33.24
CA GLU A 338 2.48 5.30 33.56
C GLU A 338 2.69 6.26 32.38
N GLU A 339 1.81 7.24 32.28
CA GLU A 339 1.92 8.39 31.38
C GLU A 339 1.64 9.66 32.18
N ARG A 340 2.46 10.70 31.98
CA ARG A 340 2.34 11.96 32.71
C ARG A 340 1.84 13.08 31.79
N LEU A 341 0.93 13.91 32.29
CA LEU A 341 0.38 15.06 31.58
C LEU A 341 0.52 16.34 32.42
N PRO A 342 1.35 17.31 32.00
CA PRO A 342 1.42 18.62 32.65
C PRO A 342 0.16 19.45 32.35
N ILE A 343 -0.34 20.15 33.36
CA ILE A 343 -1.48 21.08 33.27
C ILE A 343 -0.94 22.53 33.25
N PRO A 344 -1.40 23.39 32.34
CA PRO A 344 -1.06 24.82 32.38
C PRO A 344 -1.84 25.56 33.49
N ASP A 345 -1.23 26.61 34.06
CA ASP A 345 -1.75 27.36 35.23
C ASP A 345 -3.18 27.91 35.07
N ASN A 346 -3.61 28.18 33.84
CA ASN A 346 -4.92 28.76 33.51
C ASN A 346 -6.05 27.73 33.37
N VAL A 347 -5.82 26.46 33.77
CA VAL A 347 -6.78 25.37 33.57
C VAL A 347 -6.97 24.55 34.85
N LYS A 348 -8.22 24.29 35.21
CA LYS A 348 -8.60 23.42 36.33
C LYS A 348 -9.12 22.10 35.81
N VAL A 349 -8.54 20.99 36.28
CA VAL A 349 -8.98 19.64 35.91
C VAL A 349 -9.53 18.93 37.13
N HIS A 350 -10.78 18.46 37.02
CA HIS A 350 -11.47 17.69 38.05
C HIS A 350 -11.79 16.29 37.51
N ILE A 351 -11.32 15.24 38.19
CA ILE A 351 -11.53 13.85 37.80
C ILE A 351 -12.32 13.14 38.90
N ARG A 352 -13.50 12.60 38.56
CA ARG A 352 -14.32 11.78 39.47
C ARG A 352 -14.78 10.52 38.73
N SER A 353 -14.48 9.34 39.27
CA SER A 353 -14.88 8.05 38.67
C SER A 353 -14.54 7.91 37.18
N ARG A 354 -13.36 8.42 36.77
CA ARG A 354 -12.90 8.51 35.36
C ARG A 354 -13.72 9.42 34.43
N VAL A 355 -14.63 10.22 34.98
CA VAL A 355 -15.23 11.36 34.28
C VAL A 355 -14.31 12.56 34.48
N VAL A 356 -13.75 13.06 33.38
CA VAL A 356 -12.82 14.18 33.37
C VAL A 356 -13.60 15.45 33.03
N THR A 357 -13.50 16.44 33.92
CA THR A 357 -14.05 17.78 33.73
C THR A 357 -12.91 18.76 33.66
N VAL A 358 -12.82 19.53 32.57
CA VAL A 358 -11.77 20.54 32.35
C VAL A 358 -12.45 21.90 32.24
N GLU A 359 -11.98 22.85 33.05
CA GLU A 359 -12.45 24.23 33.08
C GLU A 359 -11.30 25.16 32.72
N GLY A 360 -11.55 26.08 31.79
CA GLY A 360 -10.59 27.07 31.35
C GLY A 360 -11.26 28.38 30.91
N PRO A 361 -10.49 29.32 30.35
CA PRO A 361 -10.99 30.66 30.04
C PRO A 361 -12.12 30.67 29.00
N ARG A 362 -12.14 29.72 28.06
CA ARG A 362 -13.17 29.63 27.01
C ARG A 362 -14.41 28.84 27.42
N GLY A 363 -14.41 28.21 28.60
CA GLY A 363 -15.53 27.45 29.10
C GLY A 363 -15.14 26.11 29.74
N LYS A 364 -16.12 25.20 29.76
CA LYS A 364 -16.06 23.92 30.46
C LYS A 364 -16.35 22.77 29.51
N LEU A 365 -15.52 21.73 29.56
CA LEU A 365 -15.72 20.48 28.82
C LEU A 365 -15.74 19.29 29.77
N VAL A 366 -16.58 18.31 29.45
CA VAL A 366 -16.73 17.07 30.23
C VAL A 366 -16.57 15.89 29.28
N LYS A 367 -15.77 14.90 29.68
CA LYS A 367 -15.58 13.66 28.92
C LYS A 367 -15.64 12.46 29.85
N ASP A 368 -16.46 11.48 29.49
CA ASP A 368 -16.54 10.21 30.19
C ASP A 368 -15.53 9.19 29.63
N LEU A 369 -14.65 8.69 30.48
CA LEU A 369 -13.66 7.65 30.19
C LEU A 369 -13.91 6.37 31.01
N SER A 370 -15.14 6.19 31.51
CA SER A 370 -15.56 5.03 32.32
C SER A 370 -15.28 3.67 31.66
N HIS A 371 -15.35 3.60 30.33
CA HIS A 371 -15.09 2.41 29.53
C HIS A 371 -13.62 1.96 29.52
N ILE A 372 -12.68 2.82 29.93
CA ILE A 372 -11.26 2.52 29.99
C ILE A 372 -10.87 2.27 31.44
N ALA A 373 -10.30 1.11 31.72
CA ALA A 373 -9.84 0.74 33.06
C ALA A 373 -8.47 1.35 33.38
N VAL A 374 -8.39 2.67 33.49
CA VAL A 374 -7.19 3.42 33.92
C VAL A 374 -7.41 4.05 35.31
N THR A 375 -6.30 4.26 36.01
CA THR A 375 -6.27 4.99 37.28
C THR A 375 -5.64 6.35 37.04
N PHE A 376 -6.22 7.38 37.64
CA PHE A 376 -5.67 8.73 37.62
C PHE A 376 -5.05 9.04 38.97
N GLY A 377 -3.81 9.49 38.96
CA GLY A 377 -3.10 10.02 40.13
C GLY A 377 -2.77 11.50 39.94
N LEU A 378 -2.55 12.17 41.07
CA LEU A 378 -2.03 13.54 41.10
C LEU A 378 -0.72 13.51 41.91
N PRO A 379 0.40 13.06 41.30
CA PRO A 379 1.69 12.98 41.97
C PRO A 379 2.20 14.38 42.39
N GLU A 380 1.96 15.39 41.56
CA GLU A 380 2.30 16.79 41.78
C GLU A 380 1.08 17.67 41.49
N LYS A 381 1.06 18.91 42.01
CA LYS A 381 -0.12 19.80 41.87
C LYS A 381 -0.50 20.07 40.41
N ASP A 382 0.48 20.10 39.51
CA ASP A 382 0.31 20.51 38.11
C ASP A 382 0.55 19.36 37.12
N VAL A 383 0.70 18.12 37.60
CA VAL A 383 0.96 16.94 36.75
C VAL A 383 0.00 15.82 37.09
N ILE A 384 -0.77 15.39 36.10
CA ILE A 384 -1.65 14.22 36.20
C ILE A 384 -0.88 12.97 35.78
N SER A 385 -0.88 11.93 36.60
CA SER A 385 -0.44 10.59 36.21
C SER A 385 -1.63 9.74 35.74
N ILE A 386 -1.44 9.02 34.64
CA ILE A 386 -2.40 8.05 34.11
C ILE A 386 -1.70 6.71 34.18
N GLU A 387 -2.24 5.79 34.97
CA GLU A 387 -1.56 4.56 35.34
C GLU A 387 -2.42 3.33 35.02
N LEU A 388 -1.75 2.26 34.60
CA LEU A 388 -2.34 0.95 34.37
C LEU A 388 -1.46 -0.13 35.00
N HIS A 389 -2.06 -0.96 35.85
CA HIS A 389 -1.40 -2.13 36.44
C HIS A 389 -1.78 -3.40 35.69
N HIS A 390 -0.81 -4.31 35.54
CA HIS A 390 -1.00 -5.61 34.88
C HIS A 390 -1.62 -5.52 33.47
N GLY A 391 -1.25 -4.47 32.73
CA GLY A 391 -1.77 -4.18 31.41
C GLY A 391 -1.30 -5.17 30.35
N ALA A 392 -2.23 -5.68 29.56
CA ALA A 392 -1.88 -6.30 28.28
C ALA A 392 -1.43 -5.22 27.28
N ARG A 393 -0.68 -5.59 26.23
CA ARG A 393 -0.20 -4.65 25.18
C ARG A 393 -1.29 -3.68 24.67
N LYS A 394 -2.52 -4.16 24.45
CA LYS A 394 -3.64 -3.31 24.02
C LYS A 394 -4.10 -2.32 25.10
N GLY A 395 -4.08 -2.73 26.37
CA GLY A 395 -4.39 -1.85 27.49
C GLY A 395 -3.35 -0.75 27.66
N VAL A 396 -2.07 -1.10 27.60
CA VAL A 396 -0.97 -0.10 27.69
C VAL A 396 -1.08 0.95 26.57
N ALA A 397 -1.48 0.56 25.36
CA ALA A 397 -1.71 1.50 24.26
C ALA A 397 -2.81 2.54 24.57
N THR A 398 -3.77 2.24 25.45
CA THR A 398 -4.84 3.18 25.83
C THR A 398 -4.37 4.32 26.72
N LEU A 399 -3.25 4.18 27.44
CA LEU A 399 -2.69 5.24 28.29
C LEU A 399 -2.40 6.49 27.48
N ARG A 400 -1.71 6.32 26.34
CA ARG A 400 -1.40 7.42 25.43
C ARG A 400 -2.65 8.03 24.80
N THR A 401 -3.68 7.24 24.52
CA THR A 401 -4.94 7.79 23.98
C THR A 401 -5.66 8.65 25.01
N VAL A 402 -5.70 8.23 26.27
CA VAL A 402 -6.30 9.02 27.36
C VAL A 402 -5.53 10.32 27.57
N ARG A 403 -4.18 10.25 27.57
CA ARG A 403 -3.32 11.44 27.65
C ARG A 403 -3.66 12.45 26.54
N THR A 404 -3.78 11.99 25.31
CA THR A 404 -4.12 12.85 24.16
C THR A 404 -5.54 13.43 24.25
N ILE A 405 -6.53 12.65 24.71
CA ILE A 405 -7.90 13.14 24.90
C ILE A 405 -7.92 14.29 25.90
N ILE A 406 -7.28 14.11 27.07
CA ILE A 406 -7.24 15.17 28.09
C ILE A 406 -6.47 16.39 27.59
N ASN A 407 -5.34 16.18 26.91
CA ASN A 407 -4.58 17.28 26.31
C ASN A 407 -5.41 18.08 25.29
N ASN A 408 -6.22 17.41 24.47
CA ASN A 408 -7.11 18.07 23.52
C ASN A 408 -8.23 18.86 24.22
N LEU A 409 -8.74 18.36 25.35
CA LEU A 409 -9.70 19.12 26.16
C LEU A 409 -9.07 20.40 26.72
N ILE A 410 -7.83 20.32 27.23
CA ILE A 410 -7.05 21.46 27.74
C ILE A 410 -6.83 22.50 26.63
N ILE A 411 -6.38 22.06 25.45
CA ILE A 411 -6.20 22.95 24.28
C ILE A 411 -7.53 23.57 23.85
N GLY A 412 -8.62 22.80 23.91
CA GLY A 412 -9.96 23.25 23.55
C GLY A 412 -10.49 24.39 24.44
N VAL A 413 -10.30 24.30 25.76
CA VAL A 413 -10.74 25.34 26.70
C VAL A 413 -9.81 26.54 26.78
N THR A 414 -8.58 26.44 26.28
CA THR A 414 -7.58 27.52 26.28
C THR A 414 -7.55 28.24 24.94
N ARG A 415 -7.17 27.53 23.87
CA ARG A 415 -6.97 28.08 22.52
C ARG A 415 -8.20 27.89 21.63
N GLY A 416 -8.92 26.79 21.80
CA GLY A 416 -10.03 26.36 20.93
C GLY A 416 -9.58 25.94 19.53
N PHE A 417 -10.46 25.25 18.80
CA PHE A 417 -10.14 24.64 17.51
C PHE A 417 -10.85 25.36 16.37
N LEU A 418 -10.13 25.55 15.26
CA LEU A 418 -10.62 26.15 14.02
C LEU A 418 -10.32 25.23 12.85
N TYR A 419 -11.35 24.85 12.10
CA TYR A 419 -11.24 24.06 10.88
C TYR A 419 -11.63 24.95 9.70
N LYS A 420 -10.70 25.12 8.76
CA LYS A 420 -10.97 25.83 7.50
C LYS A 420 -11.29 24.79 6.43
N MET A 421 -12.39 25.00 5.72
CA MET A 421 -12.83 24.17 4.61
C MET A 421 -12.94 25.00 3.34
N ARG A 422 -12.56 24.43 2.21
CA ARG A 422 -12.59 25.09 0.90
C ARG A 422 -13.57 24.41 -0.04
N TYR A 423 -14.26 25.23 -0.82
CA TYR A 423 -15.16 24.73 -1.85
C TYR A 423 -14.33 24.46 -3.10
N VAL A 424 -14.48 23.26 -3.64
CA VAL A 424 -13.85 22.83 -4.88
C VAL A 424 -14.97 22.55 -5.87
N TYR A 425 -14.93 23.20 -7.02
CA TYR A 425 -15.87 22.98 -8.10
C TYR A 425 -15.22 23.30 -9.44
N ALA A 426 -15.58 22.56 -10.50
CA ALA A 426 -15.07 22.83 -11.84
C ALA A 426 -15.98 23.78 -12.64
N HIS A 427 -17.27 23.50 -12.66
CA HIS A 427 -18.23 24.21 -13.52
C HIS A 427 -19.44 24.76 -12.76
N PHE A 428 -20.01 23.96 -11.86
CA PHE A 428 -21.19 24.36 -11.08
C PHE A 428 -20.75 25.03 -9.77
N PRO A 429 -20.96 26.34 -9.58
CA PRO A 429 -20.61 27.00 -8.32
C PRO A 429 -21.49 26.49 -7.19
N ILE A 430 -20.86 26.20 -6.04
CA ILE A 430 -21.54 25.66 -4.86
C ILE A 430 -21.96 26.83 -3.98
N ASN A 431 -23.25 26.89 -3.64
CA ASN A 431 -23.77 27.90 -2.72
C ASN A 431 -24.00 27.27 -1.35
N VAL A 432 -23.37 27.84 -0.32
CA VAL A 432 -23.50 27.40 1.06
C VAL A 432 -24.19 28.49 1.86
N ASN A 433 -25.35 28.17 2.42
CA ASN A 433 -26.09 29.06 3.30
C ASN A 433 -26.04 28.49 4.73
N ILE A 434 -25.95 29.39 5.69
CA ILE A 434 -25.91 29.06 7.11
C ILE A 434 -27.22 29.56 7.72
N GLU A 435 -28.03 28.64 8.24
CA GLU A 435 -29.29 28.93 8.91
C GLU A 435 -29.13 28.61 10.40
N LYS A 436 -29.50 29.54 11.28
CA LYS A 436 -29.46 29.32 12.73
C LYS A 436 -30.86 28.94 13.19
N ASN A 437 -31.04 27.69 13.61
CA ASN A 437 -32.32 27.26 14.17
C ASN A 437 -32.44 27.79 15.60
N ALA A 438 -33.40 28.69 15.80
CA ALA A 438 -33.64 29.35 17.09
C ALA A 438 -34.10 28.39 18.21
N GLU A 439 -34.70 27.25 17.86
CA GLU A 439 -35.28 26.30 18.83
C GLU A 439 -34.25 25.31 19.39
N THR A 440 -33.28 24.87 18.58
CA THR A 440 -32.26 23.89 18.98
C THR A 440 -30.93 24.56 19.36
N GLY A 441 -30.76 25.85 19.06
CA GLY A 441 -29.48 26.57 19.19
C GLY A 441 -28.37 26.02 18.28
N GLY A 442 -28.74 25.16 17.32
CA GLY A 442 -27.84 24.51 16.37
C GLY A 442 -27.72 25.30 15.07
N THR A 443 -26.52 25.24 14.47
CA THR A 443 -26.25 25.85 13.17
C THR A 443 -26.49 24.82 12.08
N ASP A 444 -27.48 25.06 11.23
CA ASP A 444 -27.77 24.23 10.06
C ASP A 444 -27.10 24.83 8.82
N ILE A 445 -26.62 23.94 7.94
CA ILE A 445 -25.90 24.30 6.74
C ILE A 445 -26.68 23.75 5.55
N GLU A 446 -27.05 24.63 4.64
CA GLU A 446 -27.65 24.26 3.38
C GLU A 446 -26.64 24.39 2.24
N ILE A 447 -26.39 23.29 1.54
CA ILE A 447 -25.53 23.24 0.36
C ILE A 447 -26.42 23.07 -0.86
N ARG A 448 -26.35 24.03 -1.79
CA ARG A 448 -27.16 24.11 -3.01
C ARG A 448 -26.28 24.05 -4.25
N ASN A 449 -26.87 23.60 -5.36
CA ASN A 449 -26.23 23.55 -6.69
C ASN A 449 -24.96 22.68 -6.77
N PHE A 450 -24.78 21.74 -5.83
CA PHE A 450 -23.66 20.80 -5.89
C PHE A 450 -23.76 19.94 -7.15
N LEU A 451 -22.75 20.01 -8.03
CA LEU A 451 -22.72 19.30 -9.30
C LEU A 451 -23.94 19.58 -10.23
N GLY A 452 -24.64 20.70 -10.03
CA GLY A 452 -25.86 21.06 -10.75
C GLY A 452 -27.12 20.32 -10.27
N GLU A 453 -27.07 19.67 -9.10
CA GLU A 453 -28.23 19.02 -8.49
C GLU A 453 -29.29 20.04 -8.05
N LYS A 454 -30.57 19.71 -8.27
CA LYS A 454 -31.71 20.49 -7.75
C LYS A 454 -31.99 20.21 -6.26
N TYR A 455 -31.39 19.18 -5.70
CA TYR A 455 -31.58 18.78 -4.31
C TYR A 455 -30.76 19.67 -3.37
N VAL A 456 -31.38 20.13 -2.28
CA VAL A 456 -30.70 20.90 -1.24
C VAL A 456 -30.21 19.95 -0.16
N ARG A 457 -28.90 19.91 0.05
CA ARG A 457 -28.26 19.07 1.06
C ARG A 457 -28.22 19.86 2.37
N ARG A 458 -28.82 19.32 3.43
CA ARG A 458 -28.83 19.95 4.76
C ARG A 458 -27.95 19.16 5.73
N VAL A 459 -27.12 19.85 6.50
CA VAL A 459 -26.29 19.27 7.56
C VAL A 459 -26.49 20.08 8.82
N SER A 460 -26.85 19.41 9.91
CA SER A 460 -26.96 20.05 11.22
C SER A 460 -25.62 19.93 11.95
N ALA A 461 -25.07 21.05 12.39
CA ALA A 461 -23.83 21.07 13.16
C ALA A 461 -24.06 20.56 14.59
N ARG A 462 -23.01 19.98 15.17
CA ARG A 462 -23.04 19.56 16.57
C ARG A 462 -23.11 20.76 17.51
N PRO A 463 -23.65 20.59 18.73
CA PRO A 463 -23.80 21.68 19.68
C PRO A 463 -22.43 22.29 20.06
N GLY A 464 -22.37 23.61 20.19
CA GLY A 464 -21.15 24.34 20.54
C GLY A 464 -20.16 24.53 19.39
N VAL A 465 -20.58 24.27 18.15
CA VAL A 465 -19.82 24.56 16.93
C VAL A 465 -20.44 25.75 16.20
N ASP A 466 -19.63 26.79 16.03
CA ASP A 466 -20.00 27.99 15.28
C ASP A 466 -19.40 27.92 13.88
N ILE A 467 -20.24 28.18 12.88
CA ILE A 467 -19.86 28.08 11.47
C ILE A 467 -20.05 29.44 10.82
N ILE A 468 -18.98 29.93 10.18
CA ILE A 468 -18.92 31.26 9.59
C ILE A 468 -18.30 31.12 8.19
N THR A 469 -18.88 31.82 7.21
CA THR A 469 -18.24 31.98 5.90
C THR A 469 -17.16 33.05 6.01
N SER A 470 -15.93 32.74 5.61
CA SER A 470 -14.82 33.67 5.81
C SER A 470 -15.03 34.95 4.96
N PRO A 471 -14.86 36.16 5.53
CA PRO A 471 -14.99 37.40 4.75
C PRO A 471 -13.75 37.69 3.90
N ASN A 472 -12.58 37.20 4.33
CA ASN A 472 -11.30 37.54 3.72
C ASN A 472 -10.97 36.64 2.52
N VAL A 473 -11.44 35.39 2.54
CA VAL A 473 -11.12 34.38 1.54
C VAL A 473 -12.41 33.88 0.90
N LYS A 474 -12.47 34.02 -0.43
CA LYS A 474 -13.60 33.53 -1.20
C LYS A 474 -13.69 32.00 -1.11
N ASP A 475 -14.91 31.48 -1.05
CA ASP A 475 -15.22 30.05 -1.13
C ASP A 475 -14.54 29.24 0.02
N GLU A 476 -14.57 29.83 1.22
CA GLU A 476 -14.03 29.25 2.45
C GLU A 476 -15.07 29.27 3.59
N LEU A 477 -15.23 28.12 4.25
CA LEU A 477 -16.07 27.92 5.43
C LEU A 477 -15.17 27.66 6.65
N GLN A 478 -15.42 28.37 7.73
CA GLN A 478 -14.69 28.24 8.98
C GLN A 478 -15.60 27.64 10.05
N LEU A 479 -15.18 26.52 10.63
CA LEU A 479 -15.85 25.88 11.75
C LEU A 479 -15.01 26.08 13.01
N SER A 480 -15.60 26.67 14.03
CA SER A 480 -14.93 27.01 15.28
C SER A 480 -15.65 26.40 16.47
N GLY A 481 -14.91 25.97 17.48
CA GLY A 481 -15.51 25.42 18.69
C GLY A 481 -14.47 25.02 19.73
N ASN A 482 -14.95 24.70 20.94
CA ASN A 482 -14.09 24.28 22.04
C ASN A 482 -13.79 22.77 21.99
N SER A 483 -14.75 21.95 21.54
CA SER A 483 -14.60 20.49 21.44
C SER A 483 -14.04 20.08 20.07
N LEU A 484 -12.86 19.45 20.05
CA LEU A 484 -12.25 18.95 18.82
C LEU A 484 -13.12 17.90 18.12
N GLU A 485 -13.75 17.01 18.89
CA GLU A 485 -14.57 15.93 18.34
C GLU A 485 -15.79 16.48 17.61
N ASP A 486 -16.48 17.45 18.21
CA ASP A 486 -17.69 18.02 17.63
C ASP A 486 -17.39 18.89 16.39
N VAL A 487 -16.32 19.68 16.44
CA VAL A 487 -15.85 20.49 15.30
C VAL A 487 -15.42 19.58 14.14
N SER A 488 -14.58 18.58 14.43
CA SER A 488 -14.05 17.68 13.39
C SER A 488 -15.13 16.78 12.79
N GLN A 489 -16.07 16.31 13.60
CA GLN A 489 -17.19 15.50 13.10
C GLN A 489 -18.14 16.34 12.24
N SER A 490 -18.46 17.57 12.65
CA SER A 490 -19.29 18.47 11.84
C SER A 490 -18.63 18.76 10.49
N ALA A 491 -17.30 19.01 10.46
CA ALA A 491 -16.55 19.17 9.22
C ALA A 491 -16.57 17.91 8.35
N ALA A 492 -16.45 16.73 8.97
CA ALA A 492 -16.52 15.45 8.27
C ALA A 492 -17.91 15.20 7.66
N ASP A 493 -18.98 15.52 8.39
CA ASP A 493 -20.36 15.34 7.93
C ASP A 493 -20.65 16.23 6.70
N ILE A 494 -20.16 17.47 6.71
CA ILE A 494 -20.21 18.40 5.55
C ILE A 494 -19.45 17.83 4.35
N GLN A 495 -18.24 17.31 4.56
CA GLN A 495 -17.46 16.72 3.47
C GLN A 495 -18.12 15.44 2.92
N GLN A 496 -18.69 14.60 3.79
CA GLN A 496 -19.32 13.35 3.41
C GLN A 496 -20.62 13.55 2.64
N ILE A 497 -21.43 14.56 3.00
CA ILE A 497 -22.66 14.85 2.27
C ILE A 497 -22.36 15.31 0.83
N CYS A 498 -21.18 15.88 0.57
CA CYS A 498 -20.74 16.31 -0.77
C CYS A 498 -19.97 15.26 -1.56
N ARG A 499 -20.17 13.97 -1.26
CA ARG A 499 -19.55 12.88 -2.05
C ARG A 499 -20.24 12.71 -3.40
N VAL A 500 -19.45 12.80 -4.47
CA VAL A 500 -19.90 12.50 -5.83
C VAL A 500 -20.22 11.01 -5.97
N ARG A 501 -21.42 10.69 -6.48
CA ARG A 501 -21.86 9.30 -6.74
C ARG A 501 -21.91 9.04 -8.25
N ASN A 502 -21.74 7.77 -8.63
CA ASN A 502 -21.90 7.29 -10.01
C ASN A 502 -21.01 8.01 -11.05
N LYS A 503 -19.86 8.55 -10.64
CA LYS A 503 -18.85 9.19 -11.49
C LYS A 503 -17.43 8.84 -11.01
N ASP A 504 -16.42 9.07 -11.85
CA ASP A 504 -15.02 8.90 -11.46
C ASP A 504 -14.54 10.09 -10.62
N ILE A 505 -14.33 9.84 -9.32
CA ILE A 505 -13.88 10.84 -8.33
C ILE A 505 -12.50 11.42 -8.62
N ARG A 506 -11.69 10.80 -9.48
CA ARG A 506 -10.38 11.36 -9.87
C ARG A 506 -10.50 12.49 -10.88
N LYS A 507 -11.65 12.58 -11.56
CA LYS A 507 -11.94 13.65 -12.52
C LYS A 507 -12.95 14.66 -11.96
N PHE A 508 -13.95 14.16 -11.25
CA PHE A 508 -14.96 14.97 -10.58
C PHE A 508 -14.55 15.15 -9.11
N LEU A 509 -13.65 16.11 -8.89
CA LEU A 509 -13.11 16.45 -7.57
C LEU A 509 -14.00 17.43 -6.79
N ASP A 510 -15.13 17.83 -7.36
CA ASP A 510 -16.06 18.80 -6.75
C ASP A 510 -16.50 18.34 -5.35
N GLY A 511 -16.46 19.24 -4.37
CA GLY A 511 -16.74 18.94 -2.97
C GLY A 511 -16.33 20.05 -2.01
N LEU A 512 -16.59 19.83 -0.73
CA LEU A 512 -16.09 20.67 0.37
C LEU A 512 -15.03 19.89 1.12
N TYR A 513 -13.80 20.41 1.19
CA TYR A 513 -12.68 19.72 1.81
C TYR A 513 -12.05 20.56 2.91
N VAL A 514 -11.58 19.90 3.97
CA VAL A 514 -10.78 20.56 5.01
C VAL A 514 -9.43 20.95 4.42
N SER A 515 -9.13 22.24 4.38
CA SER A 515 -7.85 22.77 3.92
C SER A 515 -6.83 22.90 5.04
N GLU A 516 -7.28 23.35 6.21
CA GLU A 516 -6.41 23.65 7.34
C GLU A 516 -7.09 23.30 8.66
N ARG A 517 -6.28 22.88 9.64
CA ARG A 517 -6.69 22.64 11.02
C ARG A 517 -5.79 23.48 11.91
N THR A 518 -6.34 24.52 12.50
CA THR A 518 -5.61 25.46 13.35
C THR A 518 -6.34 25.65 14.67
N ASN A 519 -5.80 26.53 15.49
CA ASN A 519 -6.46 26.99 16.69
C ASN A 519 -7.08 28.36 16.43
N ILE A 520 -8.05 28.75 17.25
CA ILE A 520 -8.72 30.05 17.11
C ILE A 520 -7.80 31.17 17.61
N ILE A 521 -7.12 30.94 18.72
CA ILE A 521 -6.07 31.82 19.22
C ILE A 521 -4.75 31.25 18.73
N GLU A 522 -4.14 31.95 17.78
CA GLU A 522 -2.76 31.71 17.33
C GLU A 522 -1.84 32.42 18.34
N GLU A 523 -0.94 31.67 18.98
CA GLU A 523 0.11 32.22 19.88
C GLU A 523 1.31 32.75 19.08
#